data_AF-A0A550D219-F1
#
_entry.id   AF-A0A550D219-F1
#
_cell.length_a   1.000
_cell.length_b   1.000
_cell.length_c   1.000
_cell.angle_alpha   90.00
_cell.angle_beta   90.00
_cell.angle_gamma   90.00
#
_symmetry.space_group_name_H-M   'P 1'
#
loop_
_entity.id
_entity.type
_entity.pdbx_description
1 polymer ?
#
loop_
_entity_poly.entity_id
_entity_poly.type
_entity_poly.pdbx_seq_one_letter_code
_entity_poly.pdbx_strand_id
1 'polypeptide(L)'
;NMVLKRREGYGGSGTFVIKDLREEDKMKILREVLSYPEEFMAQELLNFDTVLSAINDNFYETYADLRFFIDVASNTILSRVAPLGSRVTNNSSGGLVKPVWVV
;
A
#
# COMPACT_ATOMS: atom_id res chain seq x y z
N ASN A 1 -9.18 -12.71 -4.31
CA ASN A 1 -8.41 -11.83 -3.40
C ASN A 1 -8.35 -10.44 -3.99
N MET A 2 -9.02 -9.48 -3.37
CA MET A 2 -9.10 -8.10 -3.89
C MET A 2 -8.53 -7.12 -2.87
N VAL A 3 -8.09 -5.97 -3.38
CA VAL A 3 -7.85 -4.74 -2.63
C VAL A 3 -8.97 -3.77 -2.96
N LEU A 4 -9.67 -3.27 -1.94
CA LEU A 4 -10.69 -2.24 -2.11
C LEU A 4 -10.11 -0.89 -1.74
N LYS A 5 -10.36 0.14 -2.54
CA LYS A 5 -9.84 1.49 -2.34
C LYS A 5 -10.99 2.49 -2.40
N ARG A 6 -11.12 3.34 -1.39
CA ARG A 6 -12.05 4.47 -1.43
C ARG A 6 -11.61 5.50 -2.46
N ARG A 7 -12.58 6.11 -3.14
CA ARG A 7 -12.35 7.15 -4.15
C ARG A 7 -11.70 8.40 -3.56
N GLU A 8 -12.17 8.86 -2.40
CA GLU A 8 -11.58 10.01 -1.67
C GLU A 8 -10.42 9.62 -0.72
N GLY A 9 -9.93 8.39 -0.81
CA GLY A 9 -8.83 7.92 0.04
C GLY A 9 -7.51 8.61 -0.29
N TYR A 10 -7.04 9.54 0.56
CA TYR A 10 -5.70 10.10 0.45
C TYR A 10 -4.70 9.32 1.33
N GLY A 11 -3.49 9.12 0.81
CA GLY A 11 -2.39 8.57 1.62
C GLY A 11 -2.64 7.15 2.16
N GLY A 12 -3.34 6.29 1.41
CA GLY A 12 -3.59 4.91 1.84
C GLY A 12 -4.73 4.76 2.86
N SER A 13 -5.26 5.87 3.38
CA SER A 13 -6.55 5.87 4.08
C SER A 13 -7.63 5.34 3.14
N GLY A 14 -8.44 4.39 3.61
CA GLY A 14 -9.47 3.74 2.79
C GLY A 14 -8.93 2.70 1.81
N THR A 15 -7.71 2.20 1.97
CA THR A 15 -7.21 1.01 1.26
C THR A 15 -7.36 -0.24 2.15
N PHE A 16 -8.07 -1.24 1.65
CA PHE A 16 -8.42 -2.45 2.38
C PHE A 16 -7.93 -3.68 1.62
N VAL A 17 -6.91 -4.35 2.15
CA VAL A 17 -6.47 -5.65 1.63
C VAL A 17 -7.35 -6.73 2.24
N ILE A 18 -8.35 -7.20 1.51
CA ILE A 18 -9.45 -8.03 2.05
C ILE A 18 -8.94 -9.33 2.69
N LYS A 19 -7.84 -9.88 2.18
CA LYS A 19 -7.20 -11.09 2.70
C LYS A 19 -6.61 -10.90 4.10
N ASP A 20 -6.20 -9.68 4.45
CA ASP A 20 -5.47 -9.38 5.69
C ASP A 20 -6.38 -8.85 6.79
N LEU A 21 -7.64 -8.55 6.46
CA LEU A 21 -8.61 -8.07 7.42
C LEU A 21 -9.16 -9.23 8.26
N ARG A 22 -9.47 -8.93 9.52
CA ARG A 22 -10.27 -9.79 10.37
C ARG A 22 -11.68 -9.90 9.78
N GLU A 23 -12.34 -11.04 9.96
CA GLU A 23 -13.65 -11.29 9.34
C GLU A 23 -14.71 -10.24 9.71
N GLU A 24 -14.69 -9.72 10.94
CA GLU A 24 -15.59 -8.64 11.36
C GLU A 24 -15.39 -7.34 10.57
N ASP A 25 -14.13 -6.93 10.37
CA ASP A 25 -13.77 -5.72 9.64
C ASP A 25 -14.09 -5.88 8.15
N LYS A 26 -13.77 -7.06 7.60
CA LYS A 26 -14.09 -7.42 6.22
C LYS A 26 -15.59 -7.33 5.95
N MET A 27 -16.44 -7.89 6.81
CA MET A 27 -17.90 -7.82 6.65
C MET A 27 -18.42 -6.38 6.73
N LYS A 28 -17.84 -5.55 7.61
CA LYS A 28 -18.19 -4.12 7.70
C LYS A 28 -17.88 -3.40 6.39
N ILE A 29 -16.66 -3.57 5.85
CA ILE A 29 -16.26 -2.95 4.59
C ILE A 29 -17.09 -3.45 3.41
N LEU A 30 -17.39 -4.76 3.34
CA LEU A 30 -18.23 -5.30 2.27
C LEU A 30 -19.65 -4.75 2.29
N ARG A 31 -20.26 -4.59 3.47
CA ARG A 31 -21.58 -3.93 3.57
C ARG A 31 -21.53 -2.49 3.08
N GLU A 32 -20.48 -1.76 3.44
CA GLU A 32 -20.33 -0.37 3.00
C GLU A 32 -20.16 -0.25 1.49
N VAL A 33 -19.37 -1.13 0.88
CA VAL A 33 -19.18 -1.21 -0.58
C VAL A 33 -20.50 -1.52 -1.29
N LEU A 34 -21.34 -2.38 -0.70
CA LEU A 34 -22.67 -2.67 -1.26
C LEU A 34 -23.63 -1.48 -1.13
N SER A 35 -23.50 -0.68 -0.07
CA SER A 35 -24.32 0.52 0.13
C SER A 35 -23.91 1.69 -0.75
N TYR A 36 -22.62 1.85 -1.04
CA TYR A 36 -22.05 2.98 -1.77
C TYR A 36 -20.98 2.52 -2.79
N PRO A 37 -21.33 1.68 -3.77
CA PRO A 37 -20.35 1.06 -4.68
C PRO A 37 -19.54 2.07 -5.49
N GLU A 38 -20.12 3.22 -5.84
CA GLU A 38 -19.48 4.31 -6.56
C GLU A 38 -18.30 4.95 -5.81
N GLU A 39 -18.27 4.80 -4.49
CA GLU A 39 -17.20 5.34 -3.64
C GLU A 39 -16.01 4.39 -3.51
N PHE A 40 -16.05 3.22 -4.17
CA PHE A 40 -14.97 2.24 -4.12
C PHE A 40 -14.49 1.82 -5.50
N MET A 41 -13.20 1.51 -5.57
CA MET A 41 -12.60 0.74 -6.66
C MET A 41 -12.06 -0.57 -6.12
N ALA A 42 -12.18 -1.62 -6.93
CA ALA A 42 -11.61 -2.92 -6.62
C ALA A 42 -10.44 -3.21 -7.56
N GLN A 43 -9.33 -3.69 -7.00
CA GLN A 43 -8.16 -4.14 -7.74
C GLN A 43 -7.80 -5.54 -7.30
N GLU A 44 -7.18 -6.31 -8.20
CA GLU A 44 -6.61 -7.59 -7.82
C GLU A 44 -5.52 -7.41 -6.75
N LEU A 45 -5.46 -8.35 -5.79
CA LEU A 45 -4.33 -8.40 -4.88
C LEU A 45 -3.10 -8.95 -5.61
N LEU A 46 -2.17 -8.07 -5.90
CA LEU A 46 -0.89 -8.44 -6.47
C LEU A 46 0.05 -9.01 -5.39
N ASN A 47 0.87 -9.99 -5.79
CA ASN A 47 1.95 -10.47 -4.96
C ASN A 47 3.18 -9.60 -5.20
N PHE A 48 3.25 -8.47 -4.49
CA PHE A 48 4.40 -7.56 -4.60
C PHE A 48 5.65 -8.15 -3.95
N ASP A 49 6.80 -7.82 -4.52
CA ASP A 49 8.08 -8.17 -3.92
C ASP A 49 8.30 -7.42 -2.60
N THR A 50 9.15 -8.02 -1.77
CA THR A 50 9.63 -7.43 -0.53
C THR A 50 11.08 -6.98 -0.68
N VAL A 51 11.48 -6.04 0.16
CA VAL A 51 12.87 -5.61 0.31
C VAL A 51 13.30 -5.78 1.77
N LEU A 52 14.59 -6.00 1.98
CA LEU A 52 15.15 -6.12 3.33
C LEU A 52 15.15 -4.75 4.02
N SER A 53 14.54 -4.68 5.19
CA SER A 53 14.49 -3.51 6.07
C SER A 53 15.12 -3.81 7.41
N ALA A 54 16.07 -2.97 7.82
CA ALA A 54 16.63 -2.98 9.16
C ALA A 54 15.65 -2.25 10.10
N ILE A 55 15.07 -2.96 11.06
CA ILE A 55 14.15 -2.42 12.05
C ILE A 55 14.69 -2.85 13.42
N ASN A 56 15.11 -1.87 14.22
CA ASN A 56 15.91 -2.09 15.43
C ASN A 56 17.16 -2.92 15.08
N ASP A 57 17.46 -3.96 15.85
CA ASP A 57 18.66 -4.81 15.68
C ASP A 57 18.42 -6.03 14.76
N ASN A 58 17.34 -6.03 13.98
CA ASN A 58 16.96 -7.17 13.14
C ASN A 58 16.63 -6.76 11.71
N PHE A 59 16.69 -7.74 10.81
CA PHE A 59 16.30 -7.59 9.42
C PHE A 59 14.98 -8.28 9.13
N TYR A 60 14.08 -7.58 8.45
CA TYR A 60 12.77 -8.07 8.07
C TYR A 60 12.50 -7.80 6.59
N GLU A 61 11.67 -8.64 5.99
CA GLU A 61 11.10 -8.37 4.68
C GLU A 61 9.90 -7.43 4.82
N THR A 62 9.94 -6.33 4.08
CA THR A 62 8.86 -5.34 4.03
C THR A 62 8.45 -5.09 2.59
N TYR A 63 7.16 -4.97 2.34
CA TYR A 63 6.65 -4.63 1.01
C TYR A 63 7.14 -3.25 0.58
N ALA A 64 7.52 -3.12 -0.69
CA ALA A 64 7.96 -1.85 -1.26
C ALA A 64 7.15 -1.49 -2.50
N ASP A 65 7.09 -0.20 -2.78
CA ASP A 65 6.69 0.30 -4.09
C ASP A 65 7.63 1.39 -4.60
N LEU A 66 7.56 1.61 -5.91
CA LEU A 66 8.26 2.67 -6.59
C LEU A 66 7.26 3.71 -7.07
N ARG A 67 7.59 4.98 -6.84
CA ARG A 67 6.89 6.12 -7.40
C ARG A 67 7.80 6.84 -8.37
N PHE A 68 7.37 6.88 -9.63
CA PHE A 68 8.05 7.59 -10.69
C PHE A 68 7.47 9.00 -10.79
N PHE A 69 8.33 10.01 -10.72
CA PHE A 69 8.03 11.39 -11.05
C PHE A 69 8.61 11.66 -12.43
N ILE A 70 7.73 11.89 -13.40
CA ILE A 70 8.09 12.09 -14.79
C ILE A 70 7.90 13.57 -15.12
N ASP A 71 8.97 14.23 -15.51
CA ASP A 71 8.97 15.62 -15.96
C ASP A 71 9.76 15.74 -17.26
N VAL A 72 9.47 16.76 -18.06
CA VAL A 72 10.10 17.01 -19.36
C VAL A 72 11.62 17.18 -19.22
N ALA A 73 12.08 17.75 -18.10
CA ALA A 73 13.50 18.03 -17.85
C ALA A 73 14.24 16.93 -17.08
N SER A 74 13.57 16.20 -16.19
CA SER A 74 14.22 15.15 -15.39
C SER A 74 13.21 14.15 -14.81
N ASN A 75 13.62 12.89 -14.72
CA ASN A 75 12.83 11.85 -14.07
C ASN A 75 13.46 11.50 -12.72
N THR A 76 12.64 11.32 -11.69
CA THR A 76 13.08 10.90 -10.36
C THR A 76 12.27 9.71 -9.88
N ILE A 77 12.90 8.81 -9.12
CA ILE A 77 12.26 7.63 -8.54
C ILE A 77 12.34 7.73 -7.02
N LEU A 78 11.20 7.49 -6.36
CA LEU A 78 11.12 7.35 -4.92
C LEU A 78 10.71 5.91 -4.59
N SER A 79 11.51 5.23 -3.76
CA SER A 79 11.08 3.97 -3.15
C SER A 79 10.44 4.23 -1.80
N ARG A 80 9.32 3.56 -1.56
CA ARG A 80 8.61 3.56 -0.28
C ARG A 80 8.50 2.15 0.24
N VAL A 81 8.61 1.98 1.54
CA VAL A 81 8.45 0.70 2.24
C VAL A 81 7.30 0.78 3.22
N ALA A 82 6.50 -0.28 3.29
CA ALA A 82 5.43 -0.41 4.26
C ALA A 82 6.00 -0.72 5.66
N PRO A 83 5.29 -0.38 6.74
CA PRO A 83 5.64 -0.86 8.08
C PRO A 83 5.52 -2.38 8.16
N LEU A 84 6.19 -2.97 9.16
CA LEU A 84 6.24 -4.42 9.34
C LEU A 84 4.83 -5.03 9.39
N GLY A 85 4.59 -6.06 8.56
CA GLY A 85 3.30 -6.75 8.47
C GLY A 85 2.23 -6.05 7.62
N SER A 86 2.50 -4.86 7.08
CA SER A 86 1.57 -4.13 6.21
C SER A 86 1.99 -4.21 4.75
N ARG A 87 1.01 -4.15 3.84
CA ARG A 87 1.20 -3.97 2.39
C ARG A 87 1.02 -2.51 1.94
N VAL A 88 0.68 -1.61 2.85
CA VAL A 88 0.39 -0.20 2.55
C VAL A 88 1.62 0.65 2.82
N THR A 89 2.22 1.18 1.75
CA THR A 89 3.48 1.95 1.74
C THR A 89 3.29 3.45 1.97
N ASN A 90 2.05 3.92 2.13
CA ASN A 90 1.77 5.33 2.30
C ASN A 90 2.30 5.85 3.65
N ASN A 91 2.85 7.06 3.63
CA ASN A 91 3.44 7.69 4.82
C ASN A 91 2.41 7.86 5.96
N SER A 92 1.18 8.26 5.64
CA SER A 92 0.08 8.37 6.62
C SER A 92 -0.35 7.03 7.24
N SER A 93 0.10 5.90 6.69
CA SER A 93 -0.07 4.56 7.26
C SER A 93 1.21 4.04 7.93
N GLY A 94 2.20 4.90 8.18
CA GLY A 94 3.49 4.54 8.78
C GLY A 94 4.55 4.05 7.78
N GLY A 95 4.31 4.22 6.48
CA GLY A 95 5.29 3.90 5.44
C GLY A 95 6.51 4.82 5.48
N LEU A 96 7.67 4.28 5.13
CA LEU A 96 8.96 5.00 5.11
C LEU A 96 9.54 5.01 3.70
N VAL A 97 10.72 5.61 3.53
CA VAL A 97 11.43 5.69 2.25
C VAL A 97 12.75 4.94 2.30
N LYS A 98 13.19 4.42 1.15
CA LYS A 98 14.53 3.86 0.97
C LYS A 98 15.23 4.50 -0.22
N PRO A 99 16.57 4.64 -0.19
CA PRO A 99 17.33 4.99 -1.38
C PRO A 99 17.06 4.00 -2.51
N VAL A 100 16.98 4.50 -3.74
CA VAL A 100 16.87 3.68 -4.95
C VAL A 100 18.19 3.77 -5.70
N TRP A 101 18.77 2.62 -6.01
CA TRP A 101 19.97 2.52 -6.83
C TRP A 101 19.57 2.02 -8.22
N VAL A 102 19.89 2.80 -9.24
CA VAL A 102 19.73 2.42 -10.64
C VAL A 102 21.14 2.18 -11.18
N VAL A 103 21.42 0.92 -11.51
CA VAL A 103 22.73 0.44 -11.98
C VAL A 103 22.70 0.19 -13.47
#